data_AF-A0A9R1P8H2-F1
#
_entry.id   AF-A0A9R1P8H2-F1
#
_cell.length_a   1.000
_cell.length_b   1.000
_cell.length_c   1.000
_cell.angle_alpha   90.00
_cell.angle_beta   90.00
_cell.angle_gamma   90.00
#
_symmetry.space_group_name_H-M   'P 1'
#
loop_
_entity.id
_entity.type
_entity.pdbx_description
1 polymer ?
#
loop_
_entity_poly.entity_id
_entity_poly.type
_entity_poly.pdbx_seq_one_letter_code
_entity_poly.pdbx_strand_id
1 'polypeptide(L)'
;MGYIAPELYSRNFGGISYKSDVYSFGLLVLEMVSRKRNSDPSIESRNQVYLPERIYEKVMTGEELVLTVEVTPEGKEKVRQLAIVALWCIQWNPRNRPSMTKVINMLLGSLQDLQMPPKPFVPSENRRAP
;
A
#
# COMPACT_ATOMS: atom_id res chain seq x y z
N MET A 1 -8.11 13.63 -1.34
CA MET A 1 -7.73 13.05 -2.65
C MET A 1 -7.38 11.57 -2.45
N GLY A 2 -8.35 10.73 -2.08
CA GLY A 2 -8.09 9.33 -1.72
C GLY A 2 -8.31 8.42 -2.93
N TYR A 3 -7.46 7.41 -3.11
CA TYR A 3 -7.63 6.32 -4.10
C TYR A 3 -7.41 6.65 -5.59
N ILE A 4 -6.83 7.79 -5.95
CA ILE A 4 -6.53 8.12 -7.36
C ILE A 4 -5.12 7.64 -7.73
N ALA A 5 -5.01 6.81 -8.76
CA ALA A 5 -3.72 6.35 -9.26
C ALA A 5 -2.94 7.48 -9.96
N PRO A 6 -1.59 7.52 -9.83
CA PRO A 6 -0.78 8.63 -10.32
C PRO A 6 -0.90 8.90 -11.83
N GLU A 7 -1.16 7.87 -12.62
CA GLU A 7 -1.36 7.96 -14.06
C GLU A 7 -2.66 8.67 -14.49
N LEU A 8 -3.65 8.83 -13.58
CA LEU A 8 -4.88 9.55 -13.91
C LEU A 8 -4.67 11.07 -13.99
N TYR A 9 -3.70 11.62 -13.26
CA TYR A 9 -3.41 13.05 -13.28
C TYR A 9 -2.04 13.39 -13.89
N SER A 10 -1.18 12.40 -14.11
CA SER A 10 0.11 12.60 -14.79
C SER A 10 0.46 11.43 -15.71
N ARG A 11 0.51 11.70 -17.01
CA ARG A 11 0.86 10.71 -18.05
C ARG A 11 2.29 10.19 -17.95
N ASN A 12 3.15 10.85 -17.15
CA ASN A 12 4.53 10.42 -16.93
C ASN A 12 4.63 9.09 -16.16
N PHE A 13 3.56 8.69 -15.45
CA PHE A 13 3.52 7.43 -14.71
C PHE A 13 3.07 6.23 -15.54
N GLY A 14 2.61 6.45 -16.78
CA GLY A 14 2.16 5.40 -17.69
C GLY A 14 0.76 5.66 -18.26
N GLY A 15 0.24 4.67 -18.99
CA GLY A 15 -1.11 4.71 -19.54
C GLY A 15 -2.16 4.24 -18.53
N ILE A 16 -3.34 4.87 -18.57
CA ILE A 16 -4.51 4.46 -17.79
C ILE A 16 -4.93 3.05 -18.21
N SER A 17 -5.15 2.18 -17.23
CA SER A 17 -5.57 0.79 -17.45
C SER A 17 -6.27 0.25 -16.20
N TYR A 18 -6.67 -1.02 -16.20
CA TYR A 18 -7.19 -1.71 -15.02
C TYR A 18 -6.22 -1.69 -13.81
N LYS A 19 -4.94 -1.35 -14.02
CA LYS A 19 -3.97 -1.16 -12.94
C LYS A 19 -4.29 0.06 -12.07
N SER A 20 -5.06 1.02 -12.57
CA SER A 20 -5.59 2.12 -11.76
C SER A 20 -6.52 1.59 -10.67
N ASP A 21 -7.41 0.66 -10.99
CA ASP A 21 -8.32 0.05 -10.02
C ASP A 21 -7.56 -0.78 -8.98
N VAL A 22 -6.48 -1.46 -9.39
CA VAL A 22 -5.58 -2.17 -8.47
C VAL A 22 -4.97 -1.19 -7.45
N TYR A 23 -4.55 0.00 -7.89
CA TYR A 23 -4.02 1.03 -7.01
C TYR A 23 -5.06 1.52 -6.00
N SER A 24 -6.27 1.83 -6.48
CA SER A 24 -7.38 2.24 -5.63
C SER A 24 -7.73 1.17 -4.59
N PHE A 25 -7.78 -0.10 -5.01
CA PHE A 25 -7.96 -1.25 -4.12
C PHE A 25 -6.87 -1.32 -3.04
N GLY A 26 -5.59 -1.17 -3.43
CA GLY A 26 -4.48 -1.17 -2.47
C GLY A 26 -4.61 -0.09 -1.41
N LEU A 27 -4.97 1.14 -1.80
CA LEU A 27 -5.19 2.22 -0.84
C LEU A 27 -6.37 1.96 0.10
N LEU A 28 -7.47 1.39 -0.40
CA LEU A 28 -8.61 0.98 0.44
C LEU A 28 -8.19 -0.08 1.47
N VAL A 29 -7.41 -1.08 1.06
CA VAL A 29 -6.91 -2.11 2.00
C VAL A 29 -6.00 -1.50 3.06
N LEU A 30 -5.09 -0.60 2.66
CA LEU A 30 -4.20 0.09 3.61
C LEU A 30 -4.97 0.91 4.66
N GLU A 31 -6.06 1.55 4.25
CA GLU A 31 -6.93 2.27 5.18
C GLU A 31 -7.63 1.32 6.16
N MET A 32 -8.19 0.21 5.65
CA MET A 32 -8.86 -0.79 6.48
C MET A 32 -7.91 -1.38 7.54
N VAL A 33 -6.68 -1.74 7.16
CA VAL A 33 -5.69 -2.31 8.10
C VAL A 33 -5.13 -1.29 9.09
N SER A 34 -5.11 0.00 8.73
CA SER A 34 -4.61 1.07 9.62
C SER A 34 -5.61 1.45 10.71
N ARG A 35 -6.89 1.10 10.54
CA ARG A 35 -8.01 1.37 11.45
C ARG A 35 -8.11 2.82 11.98
N LYS A 36 -7.49 3.79 11.29
CA LYS A 36 -7.68 5.21 11.58
C LYS A 36 -9.03 5.63 11.02
N ARG A 37 -10.02 5.75 11.90
CA ARG A 37 -11.35 6.29 11.60
C ARG A 37 -11.17 7.67 10.96
N ASN A 38 -11.79 7.88 9.79
CA ASN A 38 -11.83 9.12 9.00
C ASN A 38 -12.53 10.30 9.70
N SER A 39 -12.19 10.61 10.94
CA SER A 39 -12.85 11.67 11.70
C SER A 39 -11.93 12.32 12.71
N ASP A 40 -10.72 12.69 12.27
CA ASP A 40 -9.97 13.73 12.94
C ASP A 40 -9.60 14.83 11.94
N PRO A 41 -10.42 15.90 11.84
CA PRO A 41 -10.15 17.03 10.96
C PRO A 41 -8.86 17.79 11.33
N SER A 42 -8.22 17.49 12.46
CA SER A 42 -6.93 18.09 12.82
C SER A 42 -5.76 17.58 11.95
N ILE A 43 -5.91 16.43 11.29
CA ILE A 43 -4.88 15.81 10.43
C ILE A 43 -4.88 16.39 9.00
N GLU A 44 -5.83 17.27 8.66
CA GLU A 44 -5.82 17.96 7.37
C GLU A 44 -4.68 18.96 7.23
N SER A 45 -4.02 19.35 8.35
CA SER A 45 -3.31 20.62 8.36
C SER A 45 -1.77 20.61 8.35
N ARG A 46 -1.00 19.57 8.72
CA ARG A 46 0.48 19.78 8.78
C ARG A 46 1.48 18.63 8.82
N ASN A 47 1.11 17.35 8.76
CA ASN A 47 2.12 16.28 8.72
C ASN A 47 1.62 15.00 8.02
N GLN A 48 1.23 15.15 6.74
CA GLN A 48 0.99 14.05 5.81
C GLN A 48 2.31 13.33 5.46
N VAL A 49 2.97 12.69 6.43
CA VAL A 49 3.79 11.54 6.07
C VAL A 49 2.79 10.52 5.53
N TYR A 50 2.82 10.36 4.20
CA TYR A 50 1.90 9.59 3.37
C TYR A 50 1.52 8.32 4.13
N LEU A 51 0.23 8.12 4.47
CA LEU A 51 -0.22 6.95 5.25
C LEU A 51 0.43 5.64 4.76
N PRO A 52 0.54 5.42 3.43
CA PRO A 52 1.27 4.27 2.92
C PRO A 52 2.76 4.16 3.26
N GLU A 53 3.50 5.28 3.37
CA GLU A 53 4.91 5.26 3.81
C GLU A 53 5.02 4.85 5.28
N ARG A 54 4.16 5.38 6.14
CA ARG A 54 4.11 4.96 7.55
C ARG A 54 3.80 3.48 7.71
N ILE A 55 2.87 2.95 6.90
CA ILE A 55 2.53 1.52 6.92
C ILE A 55 3.70 0.68 6.40
N TYR A 56 4.37 1.14 5.35
CA TYR A 56 5.58 0.47 4.82
C TYR A 56 6.64 0.32 5.90
N GLU A 57 6.98 1.41 6.60
CA GLU A 57 7.99 1.37 7.67
C GLU A 57 7.55 0.44 8.82
N LYS A 58 6.29 0.51 9.27
CA LYS A 58 5.78 -0.39 10.31
C LYS A 58 5.83 -1.87 9.92
N VAL A 59 5.46 -2.21 8.68
CA VAL A 59 5.54 -3.58 8.17
C VAL A 59 7.00 -4.06 8.14
N MET A 60 7.93 -3.17 7.82
CA MET A 60 9.36 -3.46 7.79
C MET A 60 9.96 -3.65 9.17
N THR A 61 9.65 -2.77 10.12
CA THR A 61 10.15 -2.86 11.50
C THR A 61 9.46 -3.96 12.32
N GLY A 62 8.39 -4.56 11.79
CA GLY A 62 7.59 -5.55 12.50
C GLY A 62 6.73 -4.94 13.60
N GLU A 63 6.57 -3.61 13.59
CA GLU A 63 5.70 -2.89 14.51
C GLU A 63 4.23 -3.19 14.26
N GLU A 64 3.43 -3.12 15.32
CA GLU A 64 2.02 -3.45 15.25
C GLU A 64 1.24 -2.40 14.42
N LEU A 65 0.57 -2.90 13.37
CA LEU A 65 -0.26 -2.10 12.49
C LEU A 65 -1.59 -1.69 13.16
N VAL A 66 -2.11 -2.54 14.05
CA VAL A 66 -3.39 -2.34 14.74
C VAL A 66 -3.12 -2.08 16.22
N LEU A 67 -3.27 -0.82 16.64
CA LEU A 67 -2.96 -0.40 18.01
C LEU A 67 -4.02 -0.79 19.05
N THR A 68 -5.17 -1.35 18.66
CA THR A 68 -6.39 -1.27 19.50
C THR A 68 -7.30 -2.49 19.56
N VAL A 69 -6.95 -3.64 18.97
CA VAL A 69 -7.79 -4.84 19.13
C VAL A 69 -6.94 -6.02 19.53
N GLU A 70 -7.46 -6.81 20.46
CA GLU A 70 -7.01 -8.17 20.80
C GLU A 70 -7.19 -9.07 19.58
N VAL A 71 -6.35 -8.86 18.57
CA VAL A 71 -6.31 -9.66 17.37
C VAL A 71 -5.51 -10.92 17.71
N THR A 72 -6.08 -12.09 17.42
CA THR A 72 -5.39 -13.37 17.57
C THR A 72 -4.09 -13.37 16.75
N PRO A 73 -3.09 -14.21 17.08
CA PRO A 73 -1.86 -14.32 16.30
C PRO A 73 -2.10 -14.49 14.79
N GLU A 74 -3.10 -15.30 14.42
CA GLU A 74 -3.51 -15.55 13.04
C GLU A 74 -4.07 -14.29 12.38
N GLY A 75 -4.85 -13.51 13.13
CA GLY A 75 -5.37 -12.24 12.65
C GLY A 75 -4.25 -11.21 12.43
N LYS A 76 -3.21 -11.18 13.28
CA LYS A 76 -2.04 -10.31 13.09
C LYS A 76 -1.28 -10.69 11.82
N GLU A 77 -1.12 -11.99 11.58
CA GLU A 77 -0.52 -12.50 10.35
C GLU A 77 -1.32 -12.07 9.11
N LYS A 78 -2.64 -12.20 9.16
CA LYS A 78 -3.54 -11.78 8.07
C LYS A 78 -3.49 -10.27 7.81
N VAL A 79 -3.45 -9.46 8.86
CA VAL A 79 -3.28 -8.00 8.73
C VAL A 79 -1.95 -7.66 8.05
N ARG A 80 -0.86 -8.34 8.44
CA ARG A 80 0.45 -8.15 7.81
C ARG A 80 0.44 -8.58 6.34
N GLN A 81 -0.20 -9.71 6.03
CA GLN A 81 -0.39 -10.20 4.67
C GLN A 81 -1.15 -9.16 3.81
N LEU A 82 -2.28 -8.66 4.31
CA LEU A 82 -3.08 -7.62 3.66
C LEU A 82 -2.25 -6.36 3.40
N ALA A 83 -1.46 -5.92 4.39
CA ALA A 83 -0.62 -4.73 4.24
C ALA A 83 0.45 -4.92 3.14
N ILE A 84 1.15 -6.06 3.11
CA ILE A 84 2.16 -6.34 2.07
C ILE A 84 1.53 -6.38 0.68
N VAL A 85 0.40 -7.08 0.52
CA VAL A 85 -0.31 -7.15 -0.75
C VAL A 85 -0.76 -5.76 -1.20
N ALA A 86 -1.29 -4.95 -0.27
CA ALA A 86 -1.71 -3.60 -0.57
C ALA A 86 -0.54 -2.69 -0.98
N LEU A 87 0.64 -2.84 -0.35
CA LEU A 87 1.86 -2.12 -0.73
C LEU A 87 2.37 -2.51 -2.14
N TRP A 88 2.13 -3.75 -2.59
CA TRP A 88 2.35 -4.15 -3.99
C TRP A 88 1.36 -3.49 -4.94
N CYS A 89 0.10 -3.33 -4.52
CA CYS A 89 -0.94 -2.71 -5.33
C CYS A 89 -0.72 -1.20 -5.56
N ILE A 90 -0.12 -0.49 -4.60
CA ILE A 90 0.05 0.97 -4.65
C ILE A 90 1.39 1.44 -5.24
N GLN A 91 2.09 0.58 -5.98
CA GLN A 91 3.33 0.96 -6.64
C GLN A 91 3.10 2.10 -7.64
N TRP A 92 3.99 3.09 -7.67
CA TRP A 92 3.84 4.25 -8.55
C TRP A 92 3.81 3.86 -10.02
N ASN A 93 4.70 2.95 -10.43
CA ASN A 93 4.70 2.40 -11.79
C ASN A 93 3.61 1.31 -11.92
N PRO A 94 2.59 1.47 -12.80
CA PRO A 94 1.53 0.48 -13.00
C PRO A 94 2.03 -0.90 -13.44
N ARG A 95 3.22 -0.99 -14.03
CA ARG A 95 3.85 -2.27 -14.43
C ARG A 95 4.28 -3.11 -13.22
N ASN A 96 4.62 -2.47 -12.11
CA ASN A 96 5.06 -3.15 -10.89
C ASN A 96 3.87 -3.65 -10.04
N ARG A 97 2.66 -3.14 -10.30
CA ARG A 97 1.46 -3.58 -9.60
C ARG A 97 1.10 -5.01 -10.04
N PRO A 98 0.64 -5.90 -9.15
CA PRO A 98 0.12 -7.21 -9.53
C PRO A 98 -1.18 -7.09 -10.35
N SER A 99 -1.59 -8.17 -11.02
CA SER A 99 -2.97 -8.31 -11.52
C SER A 99 -3.90 -8.67 -10.37
N MET A 100 -5.21 -8.41 -10.51
CA MET A 100 -6.18 -8.81 -9.47
C MET A 100 -6.18 -10.32 -9.20
N THR A 101 -5.98 -11.16 -10.22
CA THR A 101 -5.78 -12.60 -10.03
C THR A 101 -4.58 -12.90 -9.15
N LYS A 102 -3.44 -12.22 -9.38
CA LYS A 102 -2.25 -12.38 -8.55
C LYS A 102 -2.48 -11.87 -7.12
N VAL A 103 -3.19 -10.76 -6.95
CA VAL A 103 -3.60 -10.23 -5.64
C VAL A 103 -4.39 -11.29 -4.85
N ILE A 104 -5.40 -11.91 -5.47
CA ILE A 104 -6.20 -12.96 -4.83
C ILE A 104 -5.31 -14.14 -4.44
N ASN A 105 -4.42 -14.61 -5.33
CA ASN A 105 -3.49 -15.70 -5.01
C ASN A 105 -2.57 -15.35 -3.84
N MET A 106 -2.07 -14.11 -3.78
CA MET A 106 -1.24 -13.63 -2.66
C MET A 106 -2.02 -13.57 -1.33
N LEU A 107 -3.33 -13.33 -1.36
CA LEU A 107 -4.20 -13.29 -0.17
C LEU A 107 -4.63 -14.67 0.31
N LEU A 108 -4.80 -15.61 -0.62
CA LEU A 108 -5.13 -17.01 -0.31
C LEU A 108 -3.90 -17.83 0.09
N GLY A 109 -2.70 -17.41 -0.34
CA GLY A 109 -1.43 -18.06 -0.01
C GLY A 109 -0.92 -17.79 1.41
N SER A 110 0.32 -18.21 1.68
CA SER A 110 1.00 -18.00 2.96
C SER A 110 1.70 -16.64 3.02
N LEU A 111 1.79 -16.05 4.22
CA LEU A 111 2.58 -14.84 4.43
C LEU A 111 4.07 -15.06 4.10
N GLN A 112 4.57 -16.28 4.33
CA GLN A 112 5.97 -16.65 4.13
C GLN A 112 6.39 -16.61 2.64
N ASP A 113 5.42 -16.76 1.73
CA ASP A 113 5.64 -16.68 0.29
C ASP A 113 5.72 -15.22 -0.21
N LEU A 114 5.38 -14.26 0.63
CA LEU A 114 5.34 -12.85 0.27
C LEU A 114 6.66 -12.16 0.56
N GLN A 115 7.20 -11.53 -0.48
CA GLN A 115 8.30 -10.59 -0.37
C GLN A 115 7.79 -9.16 -0.22
N MET A 116 8.55 -8.33 0.49
CA MET A 116 8.25 -6.91 0.58
C MET A 116 8.38 -6.26 -0.81
N PRO A 117 7.39 -5.46 -1.25
CA PRO A 117 7.55 -4.66 -2.44
C PRO A 117 8.67 -3.64 -2.29
N PRO A 118 9.26 -3.14 -3.39
CA PRO A 118 10.15 -1.99 -3.31
C PRO A 118 9.41 -0.78 -2.73
N LYS A 119 10.15 0.11 -2.05
CA LYS A 119 9.57 1.32 -1.44
C LYS A 119 8.78 2.08 -2.52
N PRO A 120 7.44 2.20 -2.37
CA PRO A 120 6.61 2.77 -3.43
C PRO A 120 6.92 4.25 -3.68
N PHE A 121 7.45 4.94 -2.66
CA PHE A 121 7.50 6.40 -2.57
C PHE A 121 8.80 7.05 -3.03
N VAL A 122 9.72 6.30 -3.65
CA VAL A 122 10.94 6.92 -4.16
C VAL A 122 10.53 7.77 -5.37
N PRO A 123 10.63 9.11 -5.31
CA PRO A 123 10.54 9.93 -6.51
C PRO A 123 11.64 9.44 -7.43
N SER A 124 11.40 9.37 -8.73
CA SER A 124 12.44 9.04 -9.69
C SER A 124 13.49 10.16 -9.73
N GLU A 125 14.38 10.23 -8.76
CA GLU A 125 15.61 11.00 -8.83
C GLU A 125 16.78 10.03 -8.94
N ASN A 126 17.57 10.26 -9.99
CA ASN A 126 18.76 9.56 -10.44
C ASN A 126 18.60 8.19 -11.11
N ARG A 127 18.04 8.22 -12.33
CA ARG A 127 18.80 7.68 -13.48
C ARG A 127 19.74 8.77 -14.01
N ARG A 128 20.81 9.06 -13.26
CA ARG A 128 22.08 9.46 -13.87
C ARG A 128 22.93 8.21 -13.83
N ALA A 129 22.92 7.46 -14.94
CA ALA A 129 23.93 6.46 -15.22
C ALA A 129 25.12 7.16 -15.91
N PRO A 130 26.34 6.60 -15.82
CA PRO A 130 27.61 7.30 -15.94
C PRO A 130 27.89 7.89 -17.33
#